data_AF-A0A8D4BJK0-F1
#
_entry.id   AF-A0A8D4BJK0-F1
#
_cell.length_a   1.000
_cell.length_b   1.000
_cell.length_c   1.000
_cell.angle_alpha   90.00
_cell.angle_beta   90.00
_cell.angle_gamma   90.00
#
_symmetry.space_group_name_H-M   'P 1'
#
loop_
_entity.id
_entity.type
_entity.pdbx_description
1 polymer ?
#
loop_
_entity_poly.entity_id
_entity_poly.type
_entity_poly.pdbx_seq_one_letter_code
_entity_poly.pdbx_strand_id
1 'polypeptide(L)'
;MLPARVLAAAPSLLAVLALSGCSSLWLCTDTMAERGEAGVRVQVQDTSGQPLGVTAEVVDWRIGPHPQVPSEGDRVHFRYRFDDADERSGPVVDACAVDKERMVLVCQTISPSEARPEAGGDLTGDSWLDVEHPEHVAEVLLIPNDQSHAGGATCETDIKDGGGTHPPESPGVGDQL
;
A
#
# COMPACT_ATOMS: atom_id res chain seq x y z
N MET A 1 8.73 -31.71 89.22
CA MET A 1 7.83 -32.88 89.20
C MET A 1 7.00 -32.81 87.91
N LEU A 2 6.99 -33.92 87.17
CA LEU A 2 6.46 -34.17 85.81
C LEU A 2 4.95 -33.82 85.62
N PRO A 3 4.34 -33.98 84.42
CA PRO A 3 4.74 -33.70 83.02
C PRO A 3 3.58 -33.02 82.23
N ALA A 4 3.62 -32.76 80.92
CA ALA A 4 3.12 -33.69 79.89
C ALA A 4 3.29 -33.09 78.47
N ARG A 5 3.80 -33.94 77.57
CA ARG A 5 3.86 -33.79 76.11
C ARG A 5 2.48 -34.01 75.49
N VAL A 6 2.16 -33.36 74.36
CA VAL A 6 1.38 -33.86 73.19
C VAL A 6 1.69 -32.93 71.99
N LEU A 7 2.51 -33.37 71.01
CA LEU A 7 2.18 -33.76 69.61
C LEU A 7 1.63 -32.61 68.74
N ALA A 8 2.41 -32.07 67.81
CA ALA A 8 2.61 -32.54 66.42
C ALA A 8 1.47 -32.12 65.46
N ALA A 9 1.78 -31.21 64.53
CA ALA A 9 1.22 -31.18 63.18
C ALA A 9 2.01 -30.18 62.32
N ALA A 10 2.77 -30.71 61.36
CA ALA A 10 3.25 -29.94 60.23
C ALA A 10 2.12 -29.80 59.21
N PRO A 11 2.01 -28.66 58.52
CA PRO A 11 1.50 -28.64 57.17
C PRO A 11 2.58 -28.16 56.21
N SER A 12 2.87 -29.03 55.24
CA SER A 12 3.56 -28.75 54.00
C SER A 12 2.92 -27.55 53.30
N LEU A 13 3.65 -26.43 53.23
CA LEU A 13 3.32 -25.34 52.31
C LEU A 13 3.68 -25.79 50.90
N LEU A 14 2.66 -26.23 50.16
CA LEU A 14 2.68 -26.34 48.71
C LEU A 14 3.01 -24.94 48.15
N ALA A 15 4.27 -24.73 47.76
CA ALA A 15 4.65 -23.58 46.97
C ALA A 15 4.13 -23.77 45.54
N VAL A 16 2.99 -23.16 45.25
CA VAL A 16 2.48 -22.99 43.88
C VAL A 16 3.43 -22.00 43.18
N LEU A 17 4.40 -22.53 42.44
CA LEU A 17 5.14 -21.76 41.45
C LEU A 17 4.19 -21.43 40.31
N ALA A 18 3.39 -20.37 40.48
CA ALA A 18 2.73 -19.72 39.38
C ALA A 18 3.82 -19.07 38.51
N LEU A 19 4.22 -19.76 37.44
CA LEU A 19 4.94 -19.16 36.32
C LEU A 19 4.02 -18.11 35.69
N SER A 20 4.04 -16.92 36.27
CA SER A 20 3.40 -15.74 35.73
C SER A 20 4.17 -15.33 34.47
N GLY A 21 3.51 -15.54 33.34
CA GLY A 21 3.64 -14.70 32.16
C GLY A 21 4.97 -14.78 31.42
N CYS A 22 5.10 -15.80 30.55
CA CYS A 22 5.54 -15.51 29.17
C CYS A 22 4.42 -14.74 28.44
N SER A 23 4.05 -13.59 28.98
CA SER A 23 3.24 -12.57 28.30
C SER A 23 4.17 -11.39 28.02
N SER A 24 5.36 -11.68 27.51
CA SER A 24 6.20 -10.67 26.89
C SER A 24 5.39 -10.14 25.70
N LEU A 25 4.65 -9.06 25.93
CA LEU A 25 4.51 -7.92 25.03
C LEU A 25 4.81 -8.28 23.57
N TRP A 26 3.88 -8.93 22.88
CA TRP A 26 3.87 -8.86 21.42
C TRP A 26 3.47 -7.42 21.09
N LEU A 27 4.44 -6.51 21.18
CA LEU A 27 4.32 -5.12 20.76
C LEU A 27 4.30 -5.13 19.23
N CYS A 28 3.14 -5.40 18.67
CA CYS A 28 2.87 -5.17 17.27
C CYS A 28 2.84 -3.66 17.04
N THR A 29 3.56 -3.20 16.01
CA THR A 29 3.58 -1.79 15.63
C THR A 29 3.26 -1.70 14.15
N ASP A 30 2.23 -0.93 13.81
CA ASP A 30 1.96 -0.51 12.44
C ASP A 30 2.37 0.94 12.25
N THR A 31 2.92 1.22 11.08
CA THR A 31 3.23 2.58 10.63
C THR A 31 2.85 2.71 9.16
N MET A 32 2.53 3.93 8.74
CA MET A 32 2.33 4.25 7.34
C MET A 32 3.61 4.89 6.81
N ALA A 33 4.07 4.45 5.65
CA ALA A 33 5.15 5.11 4.94
C ALA A 33 4.71 6.51 4.50
N GLU A 34 5.68 7.41 4.37
CA GLU A 34 5.44 8.69 3.72
C GLU A 34 5.26 8.48 2.22
N ARG A 35 4.39 9.32 1.65
CA ARG A 35 4.20 9.37 0.20
C ARG A 35 5.41 9.99 -0.46
N GLY A 36 5.95 9.31 -1.47
CA GLY A 36 7.01 9.87 -2.31
C GLY A 36 6.47 10.93 -3.28
N GLU A 37 7.38 11.70 -3.85
CA GLU A 37 7.03 12.78 -4.79
C GLU A 37 6.40 12.21 -6.06
N ALA A 38 5.21 12.72 -6.40
CA ALA A 38 4.50 12.29 -7.59
C ALA A 38 5.12 12.88 -8.88
N GLY A 39 5.10 12.10 -9.95
CA GLY A 39 5.68 12.51 -11.23
C GLY A 39 5.15 11.73 -12.42
N VAL A 40 5.38 12.27 -13.61
CA VAL A 40 5.06 11.58 -14.88
C VAL A 40 5.91 10.31 -15.04
N ARG A 41 7.17 10.36 -14.59
CA ARG A 41 8.10 9.24 -14.57
C ARG A 41 8.69 9.11 -13.17
N VAL A 42 8.56 7.95 -12.55
CA VAL A 42 8.97 7.70 -11.17
C VAL A 42 9.77 6.41 -11.05
N GLN A 43 10.76 6.43 -10.16
CA GLN A 43 11.36 5.19 -9.66
C GLN A 43 10.44 4.63 -8.58
N VAL A 44 10.00 3.39 -8.75
CA VAL A 44 9.11 2.73 -7.80
C VAL A 44 9.88 2.44 -6.52
N GLN A 45 9.26 2.72 -5.37
CA GLN A 45 9.86 2.69 -4.05
C GLN A 45 9.11 1.74 -3.12
N ASP A 46 9.84 1.04 -2.25
CA ASP A 46 9.26 0.31 -1.14
C ASP A 46 8.77 1.24 -0.01
N THR A 47 8.26 0.66 1.07
CA THR A 47 7.73 1.39 2.22
C THR A 47 8.80 2.13 3.04
N SER A 48 10.08 1.90 2.76
CA SER A 48 11.22 2.65 3.32
C SER A 48 11.74 3.75 2.38
N GLY A 49 11.10 3.95 1.23
CA GLY A 49 11.53 4.90 0.20
C GLY A 49 12.71 4.41 -0.63
N GLN A 50 13.09 3.14 -0.54
CA GLN A 50 14.19 2.59 -1.34
C GLN A 50 13.70 2.21 -2.74
N PRO A 51 14.43 2.58 -3.81
CA PRO A 51 14.07 2.18 -5.17
C PRO A 51 14.09 0.65 -5.36
N LEU A 52 13.07 0.13 -6.04
CA LEU A 52 12.93 -1.29 -6.38
C LEU A 52 13.59 -1.68 -7.71
N GLY A 53 14.22 -0.72 -8.40
CA GLY A 53 14.82 -0.94 -9.72
C GLY A 53 13.82 -0.98 -10.87
N VAL A 54 12.55 -0.66 -10.62
CA VAL A 54 11.49 -0.53 -11.62
C VAL A 54 11.18 0.94 -11.83
N THR A 55 11.07 1.38 -13.08
CA THR A 55 10.57 2.71 -13.42
C THR A 55 9.17 2.62 -13.98
N ALA A 56 8.25 3.43 -13.47
CA ALA A 56 6.91 3.60 -14.04
C ALA A 56 6.79 4.97 -14.70
N GLU A 57 6.11 5.04 -15.85
CA GLU A 57 5.97 6.27 -16.63
C GLU A 57 4.58 6.39 -17.27
N VAL A 58 3.95 7.57 -17.17
CA VAL A 58 2.83 7.96 -18.04
C VAL A 58 3.41 8.47 -19.35
N VAL A 59 3.18 7.73 -20.42
CA VAL A 59 3.76 7.99 -21.74
C VAL A 59 2.94 9.02 -22.53
N ASP A 60 1.62 8.97 -22.38
CA ASP A 60 0.68 9.88 -23.05
C ASP A 60 -0.67 9.86 -22.33
N TRP A 61 -1.45 10.93 -22.46
CA TRP A 61 -2.82 10.98 -21.96
C TRP A 61 -3.70 11.95 -22.75
N ARG A 62 -5.01 11.73 -22.70
CA ARG A 62 -6.01 12.56 -23.36
C ARG A 62 -7.38 12.42 -22.70
N ILE A 63 -8.22 13.43 -22.88
CA ILE A 63 -9.65 13.37 -22.54
C ILE A 63 -10.43 12.91 -23.77
N GLY A 64 -11.38 12.02 -23.58
CA GLY A 64 -12.33 11.65 -24.62
C GLY A 64 -13.32 10.57 -24.18
N PRO A 65 -14.25 10.15 -25.05
CA PRO A 65 -15.27 9.20 -24.68
C PRO A 65 -14.70 7.79 -24.55
N HIS A 66 -15.09 7.07 -23.49
CA HIS A 66 -14.68 5.69 -23.29
C HIS A 66 -15.28 4.79 -24.40
N PRO A 67 -14.49 4.02 -25.16
CA PRO A 67 -14.97 3.26 -26.32
C PRO A 67 -16.08 2.26 -26.01
N GLN A 68 -16.09 1.69 -24.80
CA GLN A 68 -17.09 0.70 -24.38
C GLN A 68 -18.35 1.33 -23.78
N VAL A 69 -18.28 2.57 -23.28
CA VAL A 69 -19.40 3.26 -22.60
C VAL A 69 -19.46 4.74 -23.00
N PRO A 70 -19.54 5.07 -24.29
CA PRO A 70 -19.43 6.46 -24.76
C PRO A 70 -20.57 7.38 -24.28
N SER A 71 -21.69 6.81 -23.83
CA SER A 71 -22.82 7.58 -23.26
C SER A 71 -22.56 8.11 -21.85
N GLU A 72 -21.53 7.61 -21.15
CA GLU A 72 -21.17 8.06 -19.81
C GLU A 72 -20.34 9.35 -19.80
N GLY A 73 -20.02 9.88 -20.99
CA GLY A 73 -19.27 11.12 -21.14
C GLY A 73 -17.78 10.89 -21.38
N ASP A 74 -17.03 11.97 -21.25
CA ASP A 74 -15.58 11.94 -21.42
C ASP A 74 -14.89 11.40 -20.16
N ARG A 75 -13.78 10.70 -20.36
CA ARG A 75 -12.89 10.17 -19.33
C ARG A 75 -11.45 10.49 -19.69
N VAL A 76 -10.54 10.31 -18.73
CA VAL A 76 -9.10 10.46 -18.98
C VAL A 76 -8.53 9.13 -19.41
N HIS A 77 -8.16 9.01 -20.68
CA HIS A 77 -7.39 7.90 -21.20
C HIS A 77 -5.90 8.18 -21.03
N PHE A 78 -5.14 7.25 -20.49
CA PHE A 78 -3.69 7.38 -20.44
C PHE A 78 -3.00 6.06 -20.73
N ARG A 79 -1.80 6.16 -21.28
CA ARG A 79 -0.90 5.04 -21.54
C ARG A 79 0.26 5.10 -20.56
N TYR A 80 0.59 3.96 -20.00
CA TYR A 80 1.68 3.82 -19.03
C TYR A 80 2.68 2.75 -19.47
N ARG A 81 3.90 2.85 -18.96
CA ARG A 81 4.98 1.89 -19.19
C ARG A 81 5.68 1.57 -17.89
N PHE A 82 6.04 0.30 -17.71
CA PHE A 82 6.96 -0.17 -16.69
C PHE A 82 8.25 -0.68 -17.34
N ASP A 83 9.38 -0.09 -16.95
CA ASP A 83 10.72 -0.52 -17.33
C ASP A 83 11.25 -1.46 -16.24
N ASP A 84 11.90 -2.57 -16.64
CA ASP A 84 12.51 -3.57 -15.75
C ASP A 84 11.53 -4.28 -14.77
N ALA A 85 10.22 -4.29 -15.06
CA ALA A 85 9.21 -5.03 -14.30
C ALA A 85 9.01 -6.46 -14.82
N ASP A 86 8.58 -7.38 -13.95
CA ASP A 86 8.16 -8.74 -14.34
C ASP A 86 6.67 -8.76 -14.73
N GLU A 87 6.36 -9.46 -15.85
CA GLU A 87 5.02 -9.52 -16.45
C GLU A 87 3.96 -10.17 -15.56
N ARG A 88 4.37 -11.03 -14.62
CA ARG A 88 3.45 -11.84 -13.81
C ARG A 88 3.38 -11.37 -12.36
N SER A 89 4.37 -10.60 -11.95
CA SER A 89 4.55 -10.11 -10.59
C SER A 89 5.35 -8.82 -10.65
N GLY A 90 4.92 -7.79 -9.94
CA GLY A 90 5.64 -6.55 -9.93
C GLY A 90 5.02 -5.56 -8.98
N PRO A 91 5.76 -4.51 -8.62
CA PRO A 91 5.19 -3.47 -7.80
C PRO A 91 4.09 -2.74 -8.59
N VAL A 92 3.08 -2.30 -7.88
CA VAL A 92 1.93 -1.59 -8.44
C VAL A 92 1.93 -0.16 -7.92
N VAL A 93 1.52 0.80 -8.72
CA VAL A 93 1.58 2.24 -8.35
C VAL A 93 0.24 2.90 -8.57
N ASP A 94 -0.02 3.96 -7.81
CA ASP A 94 -1.21 4.78 -8.02
C ASP A 94 -0.96 5.79 -9.13
N ALA A 95 -1.86 5.81 -10.12
CA ALA A 95 -1.96 6.81 -11.16
C ALA A 95 -3.12 7.76 -10.85
N CYS A 96 -2.85 9.05 -10.74
CA CYS A 96 -3.80 10.07 -10.33
C CYS A 96 -3.98 11.14 -11.40
N ALA A 97 -5.21 11.43 -11.77
CA ALA A 97 -5.53 12.64 -12.52
C ALA A 97 -5.54 13.81 -11.55
N VAL A 98 -4.84 14.89 -11.89
CA VAL A 98 -4.73 16.08 -11.05
C VAL A 98 -5.09 17.34 -11.81
N ASP A 99 -5.52 18.37 -11.07
CA ASP A 99 -5.69 19.70 -11.63
C ASP A 99 -4.36 20.48 -11.72
N LYS A 100 -4.44 21.73 -12.17
CA LYS A 100 -3.28 22.64 -12.32
C LYS A 100 -2.54 22.95 -11.01
N GLU A 101 -3.16 22.72 -9.86
CA GLU A 101 -2.60 22.93 -8.52
C GLU A 101 -2.10 21.62 -7.91
N ARG A 102 -2.09 20.54 -8.70
CA ARG A 102 -1.77 19.16 -8.31
C ARG A 102 -2.72 18.61 -7.25
N MET A 103 -3.97 19.07 -7.26
CA MET A 103 -5.03 18.49 -6.44
C MET A 103 -5.59 17.26 -7.14
N VAL A 104 -5.71 16.17 -6.39
CA VAL A 104 -6.20 14.89 -6.89
C VAL A 104 -7.67 15.00 -7.24
N LEU A 105 -8.01 14.61 -8.47
CA LEU A 105 -9.38 14.49 -8.96
C LEU A 105 -9.87 13.05 -8.84
N VAL A 106 -9.01 12.07 -9.11
CA VAL A 106 -9.22 10.64 -8.89
C VAL A 106 -7.88 9.90 -9.00
N CYS A 107 -7.74 8.78 -8.31
CA CYS A 107 -6.61 7.86 -8.45
C CYS A 107 -7.09 6.44 -8.73
N GLN A 108 -6.25 5.66 -9.39
CA GLN A 108 -6.40 4.22 -9.49
C GLN A 108 -5.02 3.55 -9.43
N THR A 109 -4.96 2.35 -8.87
CA THR A 109 -3.76 1.52 -8.90
C THR A 109 -3.61 0.86 -10.27
N ILE A 110 -2.41 0.89 -10.84
CA ILE A 110 -2.05 0.22 -12.09
C ILE A 110 -0.96 -0.83 -11.84
N SER A 111 -0.97 -1.91 -12.64
CA SER A 111 -0.04 -3.02 -12.49
C SER A 111 0.67 -3.41 -13.79
N PRO A 112 1.96 -3.80 -13.76
CA PRO A 112 2.62 -4.41 -14.90
C PRO A 112 1.92 -5.69 -15.41
N SER A 113 1.17 -6.40 -14.55
CA SER A 113 0.42 -7.60 -14.94
C SER A 113 -0.77 -7.33 -15.88
N GLU A 114 -1.21 -6.07 -15.96
CA GLU A 114 -2.28 -5.63 -16.87
C GLU A 114 -1.72 -5.11 -18.20
N ALA A 115 -0.41 -4.89 -18.26
CA ALA A 115 0.31 -4.40 -19.43
C ALA A 115 0.72 -5.56 -20.35
N ARG A 116 1.25 -5.20 -21.53
CA ARG A 116 1.77 -6.14 -22.52
C ARG A 116 3.21 -5.80 -22.88
N PRO A 117 4.05 -6.82 -23.18
CA PRO A 117 5.40 -6.57 -23.64
C PRO A 117 5.42 -5.91 -25.02
N GLU A 118 6.21 -4.85 -25.15
CA GLU A 118 6.56 -4.23 -26.42
C GLU A 118 7.89 -4.78 -26.98
N ALA A 119 8.24 -4.35 -28.20
CA ALA A 119 9.51 -4.67 -28.84
C ALA A 119 10.67 -3.97 -28.09
N GLY A 120 11.18 -4.63 -27.05
CA GLY A 120 12.18 -4.07 -26.14
C GLY A 120 12.17 -4.74 -24.77
N GLY A 121 11.06 -5.42 -24.42
CA GLY A 121 10.88 -6.06 -23.11
C GLY A 121 10.09 -5.20 -22.12
N ASP A 122 9.92 -3.90 -22.39
CA ASP A 122 9.13 -2.99 -21.57
C ASP A 122 7.64 -3.36 -21.60
N LEU A 123 6.96 -3.16 -20.47
CA LEU A 123 5.54 -3.46 -20.33
C LEU A 123 4.71 -2.21 -20.49
N THR A 124 3.91 -2.14 -21.55
CA THR A 124 3.03 -1.00 -21.84
C THR A 124 1.56 -1.40 -21.70
N GLY A 125 0.79 -0.56 -21.02
CA GLY A 125 -0.65 -0.71 -20.86
C GLY A 125 -1.36 0.63 -21.01
N ASP A 126 -2.69 0.60 -21.01
CA ASP A 126 -3.50 1.79 -21.01
C ASP A 126 -4.69 1.62 -20.08
N SER A 127 -5.18 2.73 -19.54
CA SER A 127 -6.31 2.73 -18.62
C SER A 127 -7.11 4.02 -18.70
N TRP A 128 -8.26 4.01 -18.03
CA TRP A 128 -9.25 5.09 -18.06
C TRP A 128 -9.63 5.50 -16.64
N LEU A 129 -9.44 6.80 -16.33
CA LEU A 129 -9.89 7.38 -15.06
C LEU A 129 -11.26 8.01 -15.24
N ASP A 130 -12.20 7.63 -14.37
CA ASP A 130 -13.53 8.21 -14.29
C ASP A 130 -13.49 9.47 -13.42
N VAL A 131 -13.39 10.63 -14.08
CA VAL A 131 -13.30 11.95 -13.42
C VAL A 131 -14.63 12.65 -13.59
N GLU A 132 -15.20 13.20 -12.51
CA GLU A 132 -16.48 13.93 -12.56
C GLU A 132 -16.40 15.17 -13.49
N HIS A 133 -15.26 15.86 -13.48
CA HIS A 133 -14.95 17.03 -14.30
C HIS A 133 -13.64 16.83 -15.09
N PRO A 134 -13.65 16.04 -16.18
CA PRO A 134 -12.45 15.77 -16.97
C PRO A 134 -11.77 17.03 -17.49
N GLU A 135 -12.53 18.10 -17.76
CA GLU A 135 -12.04 19.39 -18.23
C GLU A 135 -11.09 20.10 -17.25
N HIS A 136 -11.08 19.70 -15.97
CA HIS A 136 -10.17 20.24 -14.96
C HIS A 136 -8.84 19.50 -14.88
N VAL A 137 -8.71 18.36 -15.56
CA VAL A 137 -7.49 17.54 -15.54
C VAL A 137 -6.38 18.28 -16.28
N ALA A 138 -5.29 18.54 -15.59
CA ALA A 138 -4.09 19.16 -16.14
C ALA A 138 -2.99 18.13 -16.43
N GLU A 139 -2.86 17.10 -15.59
CA GLU A 139 -1.83 16.07 -15.69
C GLU A 139 -2.33 14.73 -15.15
N VAL A 140 -1.66 13.63 -15.55
CA VAL A 140 -1.76 12.33 -14.88
C VAL A 140 -0.39 12.02 -14.28
N LEU A 141 -0.34 11.85 -12.96
CA LEU A 141 0.88 11.65 -12.19
C LEU A 141 0.89 10.26 -11.53
N LEU A 142 2.08 9.70 -11.38
CA LEU A 142 2.31 8.45 -10.67
C LEU A 142 2.88 8.74 -9.29
N ILE A 143 2.43 7.99 -8.29
CA ILE A 143 3.01 7.98 -6.96
C ILE A 143 4.01 6.83 -6.90
N PRO A 144 5.28 7.07 -6.48
CA PRO A 144 6.34 6.07 -6.57
C PRO A 144 6.14 4.88 -5.63
N ASN A 145 5.31 5.00 -4.58
CA ASN A 145 5.16 3.95 -3.58
C ASN A 145 4.50 2.69 -4.15
N ASP A 146 5.11 1.53 -3.92
CA ASP A 146 4.52 0.24 -4.26
C ASP A 146 3.30 -0.08 -3.39
N GLN A 147 2.13 -0.22 -4.01
CA GLN A 147 0.86 -0.56 -3.37
C GLN A 147 0.58 -2.08 -3.33
N SER A 148 1.52 -2.94 -3.73
CA SER A 148 1.32 -4.39 -3.79
C SER A 148 0.99 -5.03 -2.43
N HIS A 149 1.33 -4.34 -1.33
CA HIS A 149 1.09 -4.75 0.04
C HIS A 149 0.06 -3.87 0.78
N ALA A 150 -0.73 -3.04 0.07
CA ALA A 150 -1.71 -2.13 0.68
C ALA A 150 -2.80 -2.83 1.52
N GLY A 151 -3.01 -4.13 1.32
CA GLY A 151 -3.93 -4.98 2.09
C GLY A 151 -3.27 -5.94 3.08
N GLY A 152 -2.00 -5.71 3.45
CA GLY A 152 -1.30 -6.51 4.44
C GLY A 152 -2.03 -6.56 5.79
N ALA A 153 -1.89 -7.67 6.53
CA ALA A 153 -2.49 -7.76 7.85
C ALA A 153 -1.93 -6.65 8.75
N THR A 154 -2.81 -5.89 9.37
CA THR A 154 -2.46 -4.93 10.42
C THR A 154 -2.46 -5.62 11.78
N CYS A 155 -1.81 -5.00 12.76
CA CYS A 155 -1.91 -5.36 14.17
C CYS A 155 -3.36 -5.48 14.66
N GLU A 156 -4.29 -4.71 14.08
CA GLU A 156 -5.72 -4.78 14.41
C GLU A 156 -6.38 -6.06 13.90
N THR A 157 -5.88 -6.63 12.80
CA THR A 157 -6.42 -7.84 12.19
C THR A 157 -5.97 -9.09 12.94
N ASP A 158 -4.65 -9.26 13.12
CA ASP A 158 -4.06 -10.28 13.99
C ASP A 158 -2.69 -9.78 14.46
N ILE A 159 -2.52 -9.65 15.78
CA ILE A 159 -1.27 -9.20 16.41
C ILE A 159 -0.05 -10.09 16.10
N LYS A 160 -0.26 -11.31 15.60
CA LYS A 160 0.80 -12.27 15.26
C LYS A 160 1.16 -12.28 13.78
N ASP A 161 0.21 -11.92 12.93
CA ASP A 161 0.37 -11.95 11.48
C ASP A 161 0.49 -10.54 10.89
N GLY A 162 0.22 -9.50 11.68
CA GLY A 162 0.26 -8.10 11.28
C GLY A 162 1.34 -7.28 11.97
N GLY A 163 1.56 -6.07 11.46
CA GLY A 163 2.65 -5.18 11.87
C GLY A 163 3.49 -4.71 10.68
N GLY A 164 4.26 -3.64 10.89
CA GLY A 164 5.26 -3.15 9.96
C GLY A 164 4.91 -1.79 9.34
N THR A 165 5.71 -1.40 8.36
CA THR A 165 5.46 -0.18 7.58
C THR A 165 4.69 -0.56 6.33
N HIS A 166 3.50 0.02 6.20
CA HIS A 166 2.61 -0.16 5.07
C HIS A 166 2.83 0.94 4.03
N PRO A 167 2.50 0.70 2.75
CA PRO A 167 2.44 1.76 1.75
C PRO A 167 1.52 2.90 2.22
N PRO A 168 1.75 4.16 1.81
CA PRO A 168 0.84 5.25 2.12
C PRO A 168 -0.56 4.94 1.58
N GLU A 169 -1.60 5.47 2.23
CA GLU A 169 -2.95 5.45 1.66
C GLU A 169 -2.94 6.13 0.28
N SER A 170 -3.67 5.53 -0.66
CA SER A 170 -3.95 6.15 -1.95
C SER A 170 -4.61 7.52 -1.71
N PRO A 171 -4.16 8.58 -2.42
CA PRO A 171 -4.71 9.91 -2.20
C PRO A 171 -6.22 9.97 -2.43
N GLY A 172 -6.89 10.74 -1.58
CA GLY A 172 -8.30 11.09 -1.75
C GLY A 172 -8.49 12.26 -2.71
N VAL A 173 -9.72 12.45 -3.17
CA VAL A 173 -10.11 13.63 -3.95
C VAL A 173 -9.86 14.90 -3.12
N GLY A 174 -9.13 15.85 -3.68
CA GLY A 174 -8.74 17.09 -3.02
C GLY A 174 -7.46 17.00 -2.20
N ASP A 175 -6.76 15.86 -2.17
CA ASP A 175 -5.39 15.80 -1.65
C ASP A 175 -4.43 16.51 -2.62
N GLN A 176 -3.41 17.18 -2.09
CA GLN A 176 -2.36 17.79 -2.91
C GLN A 176 -1.16 16.84 -3.05
N LEU A 177 -0.64 16.69 -4.28
CA LEU A 177 0.56 15.91 -4.61
C LEU A 177 1.82 16.75 -4.80
#